data_AF-A0A2W7BAL0-F1
#
_entry.id   AF-A0A2W7BAL0-F1
#
_cell.length_a   1.000
_cell.length_b   1.000
_cell.length_c   1.000
_cell.angle_alpha   90.00
_cell.angle_beta   90.00
_cell.angle_gamma   90.00
#
_symmetry.space_group_name_H-M   'P 1'
#
loop_
_entity.id
_entity.type
_entity.pdbx_description
1 polymer ?
#
loop_
_entity_poly.entity_id
_entity_poly.type
_entity_poly.pdbx_seq_one_letter_code
_entity_poly.pdbx_strand_id
1 'polypeptide(L)'
;MTNLANPSQVYQGQFGEFTLTQRDRQEVIFYRGGLGLSALAFAVGTGLILWQGPTPFVLQTLTLLFALFSLGLGLSLALIHIYLVVLHRLLQVFWAIGTVSSVIFAISSPQPLALFIYDHPLSLLGVGFIFAALTGIYFKEAFCFNRLETKLLTPLVPLLLLGHLFSILPLSIERGLLAVWAIFFVVFAIRKAIQAIPPDIGDKSVFIYLKQQKTVNN
;
A
#
# COMPACT_ATOMS: atom_id res chain seq x y z
N MET A 1 15.15 -36.92 18.33
CA MET A 1 14.58 -35.78 17.59
C MET A 1 15.51 -34.59 17.79
N THR A 2 16.48 -34.42 16.89
CA THR A 2 17.51 -33.37 16.96
C THR A 2 16.90 -32.04 16.56
N ASN A 3 16.96 -31.08 17.48
CA ASN A 3 16.51 -29.71 17.30
C ASN A 3 17.55 -29.00 16.39
N LEU A 4 17.32 -28.99 15.08
CA LEU A 4 18.11 -28.21 14.12
C LEU A 4 17.69 -26.73 14.24
N ALA A 5 18.12 -26.07 15.31
CA ALA A 5 18.11 -24.62 15.37
C ALA A 5 19.09 -24.12 14.29
N ASN A 6 18.55 -23.73 13.13
CA ASN A 6 19.32 -23.02 12.12
C ASN A 6 19.98 -21.83 12.83
N PRO A 7 21.32 -21.73 12.90
CA PRO A 7 21.96 -20.59 13.55
C PRO A 7 21.46 -19.34 12.84
N SER A 8 20.89 -18.41 13.60
CA SER A 8 20.36 -17.17 13.05
C SER A 8 21.48 -16.47 12.30
N GLN A 9 21.36 -16.38 10.97
CA GLN A 9 22.33 -15.69 10.12
C GLN A 9 22.62 -14.32 10.71
N VAL A 10 23.90 -14.04 10.96
CA VAL A 10 24.38 -12.76 11.48
C VAL A 10 24.63 -11.84 10.29
N TYR A 11 24.10 -10.63 10.39
CA TYR A 11 24.25 -9.57 9.40
C TYR A 11 25.13 -8.47 9.99
N GLN A 12 25.98 -7.88 9.15
CA GLN A 12 26.76 -6.70 9.52
C GLN A 12 25.94 -5.44 9.24
N GLY A 13 25.59 -4.69 10.29
CA GLY A 13 24.93 -3.41 10.20
C GLY A 13 25.91 -2.24 10.36
N GLN A 14 25.42 -1.02 10.15
CA GLN A 14 26.17 0.23 10.29
C GLN A 14 26.63 0.49 11.73
N PHE A 15 25.85 0.06 12.72
CA PHE A 15 26.14 0.23 14.15
C PHE A 15 26.47 -1.10 14.85
N GLY A 16 26.84 -2.12 14.09
CA GLY A 16 27.24 -3.44 14.61
C GLY A 16 26.41 -4.60 14.07
N GLU A 17 26.68 -5.79 14.58
CA GLU A 17 26.01 -7.02 14.17
C GLU A 17 24.55 -7.06 14.60
N PHE A 18 23.70 -7.62 13.74
CA PHE A 18 22.31 -7.92 14.08
C PHE A 18 21.87 -9.26 13.51
N THR A 19 20.85 -9.85 14.13
CA THR A 19 20.23 -11.09 13.66
C THR A 19 18.76 -10.85 13.35
N LEU A 20 18.22 -11.67 12.45
CA LEU A 20 16.80 -11.65 12.11
C LEU A 20 16.09 -12.81 12.80
N THR A 21 15.05 -12.49 13.56
CA THR A 21 14.19 -13.46 14.25
C THR A 21 13.18 -14.07 13.28
N GLN A 22 12.55 -15.18 13.67
CA GLN A 22 11.46 -15.76 12.89
C GLN A 22 10.25 -14.83 12.80
N ARG A 23 9.98 -14.06 13.86
CA ARG A 23 8.92 -13.05 13.86
C ARG A 23 9.12 -12.01 12.79
N ASP A 24 10.35 -11.50 12.62
CA ASP A 24 10.67 -10.51 11.58
C ASP A 24 10.35 -11.05 10.18
N ARG A 25 10.67 -12.33 9.95
CA ARG A 25 10.39 -12.99 8.67
C ARG A 25 8.89 -13.17 8.45
N GLN A 26 8.14 -13.52 9.50
CA GLN A 26 6.69 -13.63 9.45
C GLN A 26 6.02 -12.28 9.16
N GLU A 27 6.46 -11.22 9.83
CA GLU A 27 5.98 -9.85 9.58
C GLU A 27 6.20 -9.45 8.11
N VAL A 28 7.35 -9.84 7.53
CA VAL A 28 7.62 -9.64 6.09
C VAL A 28 6.65 -10.40 5.20
N ILE A 29 6.40 -11.67 5.50
CA ILE A 29 5.46 -12.50 4.72
C ILE A 29 4.05 -11.91 4.77
N PHE A 30 3.57 -11.53 5.96
CA PHE A 30 2.23 -10.97 6.12
C PHE A 30 2.09 -9.60 5.46
N TYR A 31 3.08 -8.69 5.59
CA TYR A 31 2.96 -7.39 4.92
C TYR A 31 2.96 -7.57 3.40
N ARG A 32 3.78 -8.48 2.83
CA ARG A 32 3.79 -8.78 1.39
C ARG A 32 2.48 -9.41 0.95
N GLY A 33 1.91 -10.30 1.77
CA GLY A 33 0.59 -10.90 1.55
C GLY A 33 -0.52 -9.85 1.49
N GLY A 34 -0.53 -8.90 2.43
CA GLY A 34 -1.45 -7.76 2.42
C GLY A 34 -1.33 -6.92 1.15
N LEU A 35 -0.10 -6.69 0.70
CA LEU A 35 0.18 -5.88 -0.49
C LEU A 35 -0.28 -6.61 -1.77
N GLY A 36 -0.08 -7.93 -1.80
CA GLY A 36 -0.59 -8.79 -2.86
C GLY A 36 -2.13 -8.82 -2.91
N LEU A 37 -2.79 -8.89 -1.75
CA LEU A 37 -4.25 -8.80 -1.66
C LEU A 37 -4.77 -7.47 -2.20
N SER A 38 -4.13 -6.35 -1.81
CA SER A 38 -4.48 -5.03 -2.33
C SER A 38 -4.28 -4.93 -3.84
N ALA A 39 -3.14 -5.39 -4.35
CA ALA A 39 -2.87 -5.36 -5.78
C ALA A 39 -3.86 -6.20 -6.58
N LEU A 40 -4.20 -7.40 -6.09
CA LEU A 40 -5.16 -8.28 -6.74
C LEU A 40 -6.56 -7.67 -6.74
N ALA A 41 -7.04 -7.19 -5.59
CA ALA A 41 -8.35 -6.58 -5.48
C ALA A 41 -8.49 -5.35 -6.39
N PHE A 42 -7.46 -4.49 -6.43
CA PHE A 42 -7.40 -3.33 -7.30
C PHE A 42 -7.40 -3.72 -8.79
N ALA A 43 -6.60 -4.72 -9.18
CA ALA A 43 -6.50 -5.16 -10.56
C ALA A 43 -7.80 -5.82 -11.05
N VAL A 44 -8.42 -6.67 -10.24
CA VAL A 44 -9.72 -7.28 -10.56
C VAL A 44 -10.79 -6.20 -10.69
N GLY A 45 -10.86 -5.25 -9.76
CA GLY A 45 -11.83 -4.15 -9.82
C GLY A 45 -11.66 -3.28 -11.07
N THR A 46 -10.41 -2.90 -11.36
CA THR A 46 -10.05 -2.15 -12.57
C THR A 46 -10.41 -2.93 -13.85
N GLY A 47 -10.10 -4.24 -13.90
CA GLY A 47 -10.43 -5.09 -15.03
C GLY A 47 -11.94 -5.18 -15.26
N LEU A 48 -12.73 -5.37 -14.20
CA LEU A 48 -14.19 -5.44 -14.27
C LEU A 48 -14.79 -4.14 -14.83
N ILE A 49 -14.40 -2.99 -14.29
CA ILE A 49 -14.97 -1.70 -14.71
C ILE A 49 -14.55 -1.33 -16.15
N LEU A 50 -13.32 -1.64 -16.56
CA LEU A 50 -12.85 -1.36 -17.92
C LEU A 50 -13.45 -2.29 -18.97
N TRP A 51 -13.77 -3.54 -18.60
CA TRP A 51 -14.32 -4.52 -19.54
C TRP A 51 -15.85 -4.46 -19.64
N GLN A 52 -16.56 -4.45 -18.50
CA GLN A 52 -18.01 -4.57 -18.45
C GLN A 52 -18.72 -3.23 -18.20
N GLY A 53 -17.99 -2.19 -17.77
CA GLY A 53 -18.58 -0.91 -17.39
C GLY A 53 -19.34 -0.96 -16.04
N PRO A 54 -20.04 0.13 -15.68
CA PRO A 54 -20.67 0.31 -14.38
C PRO A 54 -22.02 -0.42 -14.26
N THR A 55 -22.05 -1.73 -14.44
CA THR A 55 -23.26 -2.53 -14.20
C THR A 55 -23.52 -2.66 -12.68
N PRO A 56 -24.77 -2.92 -12.24
CA PRO A 56 -25.06 -3.09 -10.80
C PRO A 56 -24.20 -4.16 -10.12
N PHE A 57 -23.95 -5.28 -10.81
CA PHE A 57 -23.07 -6.34 -10.33
C PHE A 57 -21.62 -5.86 -10.15
N VAL A 58 -21.07 -5.14 -11.14
CA VAL A 58 -19.71 -4.60 -11.06
C VAL A 58 -19.60 -3.61 -9.92
N LEU A 59 -20.51 -2.66 -9.78
CA LEU A 59 -20.47 -1.62 -8.74
C LEU A 59 -20.55 -2.20 -7.32
N GLN A 60 -21.40 -3.21 -7.10
CA GLN A 60 -21.45 -3.94 -5.82
C GLN A 60 -20.14 -4.70 -5.56
N THR A 61 -19.62 -5.38 -6.58
CA THR A 61 -18.34 -6.11 -6.49
C THR A 61 -17.18 -5.17 -6.18
N LEU A 62 -17.15 -3.97 -6.76
CA LEU A 62 -16.14 -2.95 -6.47
C LEU A 62 -16.14 -2.52 -5.00
N THR A 63 -17.28 -2.49 -4.33
CA THR A 63 -17.36 -2.13 -2.91
C THR A 63 -16.67 -3.19 -2.05
N LEU A 64 -16.92 -4.48 -2.34
CA LEU A 64 -16.24 -5.59 -1.68
C LEU A 64 -14.73 -5.61 -1.98
N LEU A 65 -14.35 -5.45 -3.24
CA LEU A 65 -12.94 -5.41 -3.65
C LEU A 65 -12.21 -4.24 -3.02
N PHE A 66 -12.85 -3.07 -2.89
CA PHE A 66 -12.28 -1.92 -2.21
C PHE A 66 -12.06 -2.19 -0.71
N ALA A 67 -13.00 -2.88 -0.05
CA ALA A 67 -12.82 -3.30 1.34
C ALA A 67 -11.62 -4.26 1.50
N LEU A 68 -11.48 -5.26 0.63
CA LEU A 68 -10.32 -6.15 0.62
C LEU A 68 -9.01 -5.40 0.33
N PHE A 69 -9.05 -4.44 -0.59
CA PHE A 69 -7.93 -3.56 -0.89
C PHE A 69 -7.50 -2.77 0.34
N SER A 70 -8.45 -2.15 1.05
CA SER A 70 -8.18 -1.39 2.26
C SER A 70 -7.62 -2.26 3.37
N LEU A 71 -8.19 -3.44 3.61
CA LEU A 71 -7.71 -4.37 4.63
C LEU A 71 -6.29 -4.88 4.34
N GLY A 72 -6.03 -5.27 3.09
CA GLY A 72 -4.69 -5.67 2.66
C GLY A 72 -3.66 -4.56 2.86
N LEU A 73 -4.04 -3.32 2.53
CA LEU A 73 -3.16 -2.16 2.64
C LEU A 73 -2.88 -1.81 4.10
N GLY A 74 -3.90 -1.89 4.95
CA GLY A 74 -3.78 -1.70 6.39
C GLY A 74 -2.86 -2.74 7.02
N LEU A 75 -3.02 -4.03 6.67
CA LEU A 75 -2.14 -5.11 7.11
C LEU A 75 -0.68 -4.84 6.67
N SER A 76 -0.47 -4.41 5.42
CA SER A 76 0.86 -4.03 4.94
C SER A 76 1.44 -2.87 5.74
N LEU A 77 0.67 -1.79 5.96
CA LEU A 77 1.14 -0.62 6.71
C LEU A 77 1.38 -0.91 8.18
N ALA A 78 0.68 -1.86 8.78
CA ALA A 78 0.91 -2.27 10.16
C ALA A 78 2.25 -3.00 10.34
N LEU A 79 2.69 -3.76 9.33
CA LEU A 79 3.81 -4.70 9.42
C LEU A 79 5.05 -4.31 8.59
N ILE A 80 4.93 -3.35 7.69
CA ILE A 80 6.04 -2.86 6.87
C ILE A 80 7.07 -2.15 7.75
N HIS A 81 8.35 -2.46 7.53
CA HIS A 81 9.46 -1.78 8.19
C HIS A 81 9.83 -0.53 7.40
N ILE A 82 9.65 0.65 8.01
CA ILE A 82 10.00 1.95 7.44
C ILE A 82 10.89 2.68 8.46
N TYR A 83 12.10 3.04 8.04
CA TYR A 83 13.06 3.77 8.89
C TYR A 83 12.54 5.12 9.38
N LEU A 84 11.92 5.88 8.49
CA LEU A 84 11.37 7.19 8.79
C LEU A 84 10.03 7.03 9.53
N VAL A 85 10.08 6.98 10.86
CA VAL A 85 8.90 6.79 11.71
C VAL A 85 7.81 7.84 11.45
N VAL A 86 8.19 9.09 11.15
CA VAL A 86 7.23 10.15 10.81
C VAL A 86 6.45 9.80 9.54
N LEU A 87 7.15 9.34 8.50
CA LEU A 87 6.53 8.88 7.26
C LEU A 87 5.60 7.69 7.54
N HIS A 88 6.09 6.69 8.28
CA HIS A 88 5.30 5.49 8.59
C HIS A 88 3.96 5.83 9.27
N ARG A 89 3.99 6.66 10.31
CA ARG A 89 2.78 7.10 11.03
C ARG A 89 1.86 7.92 10.14
N LEU A 90 2.41 8.80 9.30
CA LEU A 90 1.63 9.58 8.36
C LEU A 90 0.85 8.68 7.39
N LEU A 91 1.48 7.64 6.84
CA LEU A 91 0.81 6.68 5.95
C LEU A 91 -0.29 5.88 6.67
N GLN A 92 -0.08 5.51 7.93
CA GLN A 92 -1.11 4.86 8.75
C GLN A 92 -2.32 5.78 8.99
N VAL A 93 -2.08 7.06 9.29
CA VAL A 93 -3.13 8.06 9.44
C VAL A 93 -3.89 8.26 8.13
N PHE A 94 -3.19 8.37 7.01
CA PHE A 94 -3.80 8.48 5.68
C PHE A 94 -4.69 7.26 5.36
N TRP A 95 -4.20 6.05 5.62
CA TRP A 95 -5.01 4.84 5.47
C TRP A 95 -6.25 4.86 6.37
N ALA A 96 -6.10 5.28 7.64
CA ALA A 96 -7.20 5.35 8.59
C ALA A 96 -8.28 6.35 8.15
N ILE A 97 -7.88 7.58 7.76
CA ILE A 97 -8.81 8.60 7.24
C ILE A 97 -9.56 8.06 6.02
N GLY A 98 -8.84 7.55 5.02
CA GLY A 98 -9.46 7.04 3.80
C GLY A 98 -10.41 5.87 4.05
N THR A 99 -10.03 4.96 4.94
CA THR A 99 -10.85 3.79 5.30
C THR A 99 -12.11 4.21 6.07
N VAL A 100 -11.97 5.05 7.09
CA VAL A 100 -13.11 5.54 7.88
C VAL A 100 -14.08 6.33 7.01
N SER A 101 -13.59 7.25 6.17
CA SER A 101 -14.43 7.98 5.21
C SER A 101 -15.17 7.03 4.27
N SER A 102 -14.49 6.01 3.74
CA SER A 102 -15.10 5.02 2.85
C SER A 102 -16.22 4.24 3.54
N VAL A 103 -16.00 3.83 4.80
CA VAL A 103 -17.02 3.13 5.60
C VAL A 103 -18.22 4.04 5.84
N ILE A 104 -18.00 5.29 6.26
CA ILE A 104 -19.06 6.28 6.47
C ILE A 104 -19.90 6.43 5.20
N PHE A 105 -19.28 6.65 4.04
CA PHE A 105 -19.99 6.82 2.78
C PHE A 105 -20.74 5.55 2.34
N ALA A 106 -20.15 4.37 2.56
CA ALA A 106 -20.78 3.10 2.22
C ALA A 106 -22.01 2.77 3.08
N ILE A 107 -22.09 3.28 4.33
CA ILE A 107 -23.27 3.07 5.20
C ILE A 107 -24.28 4.22 5.13
N SER A 108 -23.84 5.43 4.76
CA SER A 108 -24.71 6.62 4.68
C SER A 108 -25.55 6.68 3.40
N SER A 109 -25.26 5.85 2.39
CA SER A 109 -26.01 5.79 1.13
C SER A 109 -26.37 4.34 0.78
N PRO A 110 -27.57 4.09 0.22
CA PRO A 110 -27.91 2.77 -0.33
C PRO A 110 -27.17 2.47 -1.64
N GLN A 111 -26.50 3.45 -2.24
CA GLN A 111 -25.71 3.26 -3.46
C GLN A 111 -24.39 2.54 -3.15
N PRO A 112 -23.86 1.72 -4.09
CA PRO A 112 -22.51 1.20 -3.99
C PRO A 112 -21.46 2.32 -3.85
N LEU A 113 -20.41 2.08 -3.08
CA LEU A 113 -19.41 3.10 -2.71
C LEU A 113 -18.80 3.81 -3.93
N ALA A 114 -18.44 3.04 -4.97
CA ALA A 114 -17.83 3.60 -6.18
C ALA A 114 -18.77 4.58 -6.92
N LEU A 115 -20.08 4.30 -6.92
CA LEU A 115 -21.07 5.19 -7.52
C LEU A 115 -21.28 6.44 -6.67
N PHE A 116 -21.36 6.28 -5.34
CA PHE A 116 -21.48 7.41 -4.43
C PHE A 116 -20.31 8.41 -4.60
N ILE A 117 -19.08 7.91 -4.70
CA ILE A 117 -17.88 8.73 -4.89
C ILE A 117 -17.92 9.47 -6.24
N TYR A 118 -18.37 8.78 -7.29
CA TYR A 118 -18.52 9.37 -8.62
C TYR A 118 -19.54 10.52 -8.62
N ASP A 119 -20.69 10.33 -7.97
CA ASP A 119 -21.75 11.34 -7.88
C ASP A 119 -21.37 12.50 -6.94
N HIS A 120 -20.45 12.28 -5.99
CA HIS A 120 -19.98 13.27 -5.01
C HIS A 120 -18.45 13.40 -5.03
N PRO A 121 -17.85 14.06 -6.03
CA PRO A 121 -16.39 14.10 -6.22
C PRO A 121 -15.60 14.61 -5.01
N LEU A 122 -16.17 15.52 -4.21
CA LEU A 122 -15.53 16.02 -2.97
C LEU A 122 -15.29 14.93 -1.91
N SER A 123 -15.99 13.79 -2.00
CA SER A 123 -15.73 12.61 -1.15
C SER A 123 -14.32 12.06 -1.33
N LEU A 124 -13.64 12.35 -2.46
CA LEU A 124 -12.23 12.04 -2.69
C LEU A 124 -11.30 12.74 -1.69
N LEU A 125 -11.71 13.87 -1.09
CA LEU A 125 -10.93 14.51 -0.02
C LEU A 125 -10.91 13.68 1.27
N GLY A 126 -11.81 12.70 1.41
CA GLY A 126 -11.74 11.69 2.47
C GLY A 126 -11.12 10.40 1.95
N VAL A 127 -11.81 9.73 1.02
CA VAL A 127 -11.43 8.40 0.50
C VAL A 127 -10.04 8.42 -0.14
N GLY A 128 -9.67 9.51 -0.82
CA GLY A 128 -8.40 9.67 -1.52
C GLY A 128 -7.16 9.52 -0.64
N PHE A 129 -7.28 9.73 0.67
CA PHE A 129 -6.18 9.52 1.61
C PHE A 129 -5.69 8.07 1.63
N ILE A 130 -6.54 7.08 1.33
CA ILE A 130 -6.08 5.69 1.21
C ILE A 130 -5.08 5.51 0.06
N PHE A 131 -5.27 6.24 -1.03
CA PHE A 131 -4.38 6.22 -2.18
C PHE A 131 -3.14 7.09 -1.96
N ALA A 132 -3.23 8.15 -1.13
CA ALA A 132 -2.06 8.85 -0.63
C ALA A 132 -1.16 7.93 0.23
N ALA A 133 -1.77 7.09 1.08
CA ALA A 133 -1.04 6.07 1.85
C ALA A 133 -0.32 5.07 0.93
N LEU A 134 -1.02 4.56 -0.10
CA LEU A 134 -0.45 3.67 -1.11
C LEU A 134 0.69 4.33 -1.90
N THR A 135 0.51 5.60 -2.28
CA THR A 135 1.53 6.40 -2.97
C THR A 135 2.81 6.50 -2.13
N GLY A 136 2.67 6.66 -0.81
CA GLY A 136 3.80 6.64 0.12
C GLY A 136 4.55 5.31 0.17
N ILE A 137 3.87 4.18 0.02
CA ILE A 137 4.53 2.87 -0.12
C ILE A 137 5.33 2.82 -1.42
N TYR A 138 4.75 3.22 -2.55
CA TYR A 138 5.47 3.27 -3.82
C TYR A 138 6.68 4.19 -3.74
N PHE A 139 6.53 5.36 -3.12
CA PHE A 139 7.63 6.29 -2.90
C PHE A 139 8.75 5.64 -2.09
N LYS A 140 8.44 5.05 -0.93
CA LYS A 140 9.43 4.33 -0.10
C LYS A 140 10.18 3.30 -0.93
N GLU A 141 9.47 2.53 -1.74
CA GLU A 141 10.04 1.45 -2.54
C GLU A 141 10.88 1.94 -3.73
N ALA A 142 10.48 3.05 -4.36
CA ALA A 142 11.27 3.72 -5.38
C ALA A 142 12.62 4.19 -4.83
N PHE A 143 12.65 4.73 -3.61
CA PHE A 143 13.88 5.16 -2.94
C PHE A 143 14.73 3.98 -2.46
N CYS A 144 14.13 2.96 -1.83
CA CYS A 144 14.88 1.83 -1.26
C CYS A 144 15.44 0.87 -2.31
N PHE A 145 14.71 0.61 -3.40
CA PHE A 145 15.07 -0.45 -4.36
C PHE A 145 15.21 0.03 -5.80
N ASN A 146 15.07 1.34 -6.04
CA ASN A 146 15.24 1.95 -7.36
C ASN A 146 14.40 1.30 -8.48
N ARG A 147 13.20 0.82 -8.13
CA ARG A 147 12.32 0.08 -9.04
C ARG A 147 11.58 1.02 -9.99
N LEU A 148 11.55 0.68 -11.27
CA LEU A 148 10.90 1.50 -12.29
C LEU A 148 9.39 1.59 -12.07
N GLU A 149 8.75 0.49 -11.71
CA GLU A 149 7.31 0.46 -11.53
C GLU A 149 6.83 1.39 -10.42
N THR A 150 7.55 1.43 -9.30
CA THR A 150 7.17 2.30 -8.18
C THR A 150 7.49 3.76 -8.47
N LYS A 151 8.57 4.07 -9.20
CA LYS A 151 8.87 5.42 -9.67
C LYS A 151 7.79 6.00 -10.60
N LEU A 152 7.16 5.16 -11.42
CA LEU A 152 6.05 5.56 -12.28
C LEU A 152 4.74 5.67 -11.48
N LEU A 153 4.47 4.71 -10.59
CA LEU A 153 3.27 4.71 -9.78
C LEU A 153 3.18 5.90 -8.82
N THR A 154 4.31 6.33 -8.23
CA THR A 154 4.36 7.45 -7.28
C THR A 154 3.75 8.76 -7.82
N PRO A 155 4.11 9.26 -9.01
CA PRO A 155 3.45 10.43 -9.60
C PRO A 155 2.12 10.09 -10.29
N LEU A 156 1.95 8.87 -10.82
CA LEU A 156 0.74 8.50 -11.57
C LEU A 156 -0.52 8.57 -10.72
N VAL A 157 -0.48 7.99 -9.51
CA VAL A 157 -1.65 7.93 -8.62
C VAL A 157 -2.20 9.32 -8.27
N PRO A 158 -1.40 10.26 -7.71
CA PRO A 158 -1.89 11.60 -7.42
C PRO A 158 -2.28 12.36 -8.68
N LEU A 159 -1.55 12.19 -9.80
CA LEU A 159 -1.92 12.83 -11.06
C LEU A 159 -3.30 12.39 -11.56
N LEU A 160 -3.59 11.09 -11.51
CA LEU A 160 -4.89 10.57 -11.93
C LEU A 160 -6.02 11.07 -11.02
N LEU A 161 -5.85 10.97 -9.69
CA LEU A 161 -6.91 11.34 -8.75
C LEU A 161 -7.16 12.84 -8.70
N LEU A 162 -6.11 13.67 -8.69
CA LEU A 162 -6.26 15.13 -8.71
C LEU A 162 -6.73 15.60 -10.08
N GLY A 163 -6.23 14.99 -11.16
CA GLY A 163 -6.69 15.27 -12.52
C GLY A 163 -8.19 15.01 -12.70
N HIS A 164 -8.70 13.92 -12.11
CA HIS A 164 -10.13 13.62 -12.07
C HIS A 164 -10.90 14.63 -11.20
N LEU A 165 -10.44 14.89 -9.98
CA LEU A 165 -11.10 15.82 -9.04
C LEU A 165 -11.26 17.24 -9.63
N PHE A 166 -10.24 17.73 -10.34
CA PHE A 166 -10.26 19.04 -10.97
C PHE A 166 -10.78 19.02 -12.42
N SER A 167 -11.26 17.86 -12.91
CA SER A 167 -11.77 17.69 -14.28
C SER A 167 -10.78 18.14 -15.37
N ILE A 168 -9.48 17.95 -15.11
CA ILE A 168 -8.38 18.33 -16.02
C ILE A 168 -8.14 17.24 -17.06
N LEU A 169 -8.38 15.98 -16.72
CA LEU A 169 -8.09 14.83 -17.57
C LEU A 169 -9.35 14.39 -18.34
N PRO A 170 -9.25 14.12 -19.65
CA PRO A 170 -10.33 13.49 -20.39
C PRO A 170 -10.45 12.02 -19.98
N LEU A 171 -11.69 11.50 -19.98
CA LEU A 171 -12.01 10.14 -19.53
C LEU A 171 -11.22 9.03 -20.23
N SER A 172 -10.85 9.22 -21.50
CA SER A 172 -10.00 8.27 -22.24
C SER A 172 -8.59 8.14 -21.64
N ILE A 173 -8.01 9.25 -21.19
CA ILE A 173 -6.71 9.28 -20.52
C ILE A 173 -6.84 8.68 -19.12
N GLU A 174 -7.89 9.01 -18.37
CA GLU A 174 -8.12 8.45 -17.04
C GLU A 174 -8.19 6.91 -17.07
N ARG A 175 -8.93 6.34 -18.03
CA ARG A 175 -9.03 4.88 -18.23
C ARG A 175 -7.67 4.26 -18.54
N GLY A 176 -6.89 4.90 -19.42
CA GLY A 176 -5.54 4.44 -19.75
C GLY A 176 -4.60 4.46 -18.55
N LEU A 177 -4.59 5.55 -17.79
CA LEU A 177 -3.80 5.68 -16.57
C LEU A 177 -4.22 4.68 -15.49
N LEU A 178 -5.52 4.43 -15.34
CA LEU A 178 -6.05 3.43 -14.41
C LEU A 178 -5.58 2.01 -14.78
N ALA A 179 -5.61 1.66 -16.07
CA ALA A 179 -5.09 0.38 -16.56
C ALA A 179 -3.59 0.25 -16.29
N VAL A 180 -2.81 1.30 -16.56
CA VAL A 180 -1.37 1.34 -16.27
C VAL A 180 -1.13 1.15 -14.77
N TRP A 181 -1.88 1.82 -13.91
CA TRP A 181 -1.78 1.64 -12.46
C TRP A 181 -2.01 0.17 -12.07
N ALA A 182 -3.09 -0.45 -12.54
CA ALA A 182 -3.40 -1.84 -12.19
C ALA A 182 -2.29 -2.81 -12.58
N ILE A 183 -1.77 -2.69 -13.80
CA ILE A 183 -0.68 -3.53 -14.30
C ILE A 183 0.58 -3.35 -13.45
N PHE A 184 1.00 -2.10 -13.24
CA PHE A 184 2.24 -1.80 -12.53
C PHE A 184 2.15 -2.15 -11.05
N PHE A 185 0.97 -2.05 -10.44
CA PHE A 185 0.77 -2.47 -9.06
C PHE A 185 0.89 -3.98 -8.91
N VAL A 186 0.35 -4.77 -9.84
CA VAL A 186 0.54 -6.22 -9.87
C VAL A 186 2.01 -6.59 -10.07
N VAL A 187 2.70 -5.94 -11.01
CA VAL A 187 4.15 -6.15 -11.22
C VAL A 187 4.93 -5.86 -9.94
N PHE A 188 4.64 -4.75 -9.27
CA PHE A 188 5.26 -4.38 -7.99
C PHE A 188 5.02 -5.47 -6.92
N ALA A 189 3.78 -5.92 -6.76
CA ALA A 189 3.40 -6.94 -5.77
C ALA A 189 4.10 -8.29 -6.04
N ILE A 190 4.12 -8.77 -7.29
CA ILE A 190 4.81 -10.02 -7.67
C ILE A 190 6.30 -9.90 -7.39
N ARG A 191 6.94 -8.81 -7.83
CA ARG A 191 8.37 -8.59 -7.58
C ARG A 191 8.67 -8.43 -6.09
N LYS A 192 7.69 -8.04 -5.26
CA LYS A 192 7.83 -8.05 -3.81
C LYS A 192 7.70 -9.43 -3.21
N ALA A 193 6.79 -10.26 -3.70
CA ALA A 193 6.62 -11.63 -3.23
C ALA A 193 7.93 -12.45 -3.39
N ILE A 194 8.62 -12.31 -4.51
CA ILE A 194 9.85 -13.08 -4.83
C ILE A 194 11.15 -12.47 -4.26
N GLN A 195 11.12 -11.25 -3.70
CA GLN A 195 12.34 -10.59 -3.20
C GLN A 195 12.91 -11.34 -1.99
N ALA A 196 14.22 -11.34 -1.78
CA ALA A 196 14.80 -11.77 -0.51
C ALA A 196 14.20 -10.97 0.67
N ILE A 197 13.99 -11.64 1.81
CA ILE A 197 13.36 -11.05 3.01
C ILE A 197 14.23 -9.99 3.70
N PRO A 198 15.54 -10.21 3.95
CA PRO A 198 16.34 -9.29 4.78
C PRO A 198 16.32 -7.81 4.33
N PRO A 199 16.38 -7.49 3.02
CA PRO A 199 16.31 -6.10 2.57
C PRO A 199 15.02 -5.36 2.94
N ASP A 200 13.91 -6.07 3.18
CA ASP A 200 12.64 -5.42 3.55
C ASP A 200 12.51 -5.12 5.05
N ILE A 201 13.38 -5.70 5.88
CA ILE A 201 13.48 -5.39 7.31
C ILE A 201 14.46 -4.21 7.51
N GLY A 202 15.51 -4.18 6.69
CA GLY A 202 16.61 -3.24 6.82
C GLY A 202 17.61 -3.65 7.91
N ASP A 203 18.68 -2.88 8.01
CA ASP A 203 19.62 -2.85 9.12
C ASP A 203 18.94 -2.49 10.45
N LYS A 204 18.86 -3.48 11.35
CA LYS A 204 18.31 -3.33 12.70
C LYS A 204 19.21 -2.58 13.66
N SER A 205 20.52 -2.54 13.41
CA SER A 205 21.47 -1.81 14.27
C SER A 205 21.13 -0.32 14.32
N VAL A 206 20.63 0.25 13.21
CA VAL A 206 20.13 1.63 13.11
C VAL A 206 18.95 1.86 14.05
N PHE A 207 17.97 0.94 14.10
CA PHE A 207 16.82 1.08 14.99
C PHE A 207 17.22 1.02 16.47
N ILE A 208 18.17 0.14 16.81
CA ILE A 208 18.71 0.02 18.17
C ILE A 208 19.43 1.32 18.56
N TYR A 209 20.30 1.83 17.70
CA TYR A 209 21.03 3.08 17.90
C TYR A 209 20.10 4.28 18.11
N LEU A 210 19.10 4.46 17.23
CA LEU A 210 18.12 5.55 17.34
C LEU A 210 17.28 5.45 18.62
N LYS A 211 16.99 4.23 19.09
CA LYS A 211 16.28 4.02 20.36
C LYS A 211 17.15 4.42 21.54
N GLN A 212 18.44 4.06 21.54
CA GLN A 212 19.39 4.46 22.58
C GLN A 212 19.55 5.98 22.66
N GLN A 213 19.71 6.68 21.53
CA GLN A 213 19.79 8.14 21.53
C GLN A 213 18.55 8.82 22.14
N LYS A 214 17.35 8.30 21.86
CA LYS A 214 16.11 8.84 22.45
C LYS A 214 16.03 8.64 23.97
N THR A 215 16.56 7.53 24.48
CA THR A 215 16.61 7.28 25.93
C THR A 215 17.65 8.16 26.63
N VAL A 216 18.73 8.53 25.94
CA VAL A 216 19.78 9.40 26.50
C VAL A 216 19.37 10.89 26.52
N ASN A 217 18.52 11.31 25.58
CA ASN A 217 18.08 12.70 25.43
C ASN A 217 16.74 13.04 26.12
N ASN A 218 16.14 12.08 26.84
CA ASN A 218 14.93 12.24 27.65
C ASN A 218 15.26 12.04 29.12
#